data_AF-A0A3L6EEE3-F1
#
_entry.id   AF-A0A3L6EEE3-F1
#
_cell.length_a   1.000
_cell.length_b   1.000
_cell.length_c   1.000
_cell.angle_alpha   90.00
_cell.angle_beta   90.00
_cell.angle_gamma   90.00
#
_symmetry.space_group_name_H-M   'P 1'
#
loop_
_entity.id
_entity.type
_entity.pdbx_description
1 polymer ?
#
loop_
_entity_poly.entity_id
_entity_poly.type
_entity_poly.pdbx_seq_one_letter_code
_entity_poly.pdbx_strand_id
1 'polypeptide(L)'
;MKVHGHDRRDMATKEFEELSLDGHNYPTWASDIEITFASCGIIDAIAAPITSANPVNDVKKNATLFLLRLYIHEDLKQEYLMER
;
A
#
# COMPACT_ATOMS: atom_id res chain seq x y z
N MET A 1 -18.80 33.01 -0.92
CA MET A 1 -18.98 31.77 -0.13
C MET A 1 -17.84 30.83 -0.50
N LYS A 2 -17.12 30.35 0.52
CA LYS A 2 -16.00 29.40 0.61
C LYS A 2 -15.47 28.72 -0.67
N VAL A 3 -14.17 28.88 -0.91
CA VAL A 3 -13.32 28.07 -1.79
C VAL A 3 -13.02 26.69 -1.18
N HIS A 4 -13.08 25.63 -2.00
CA HIS A 4 -12.28 24.39 -1.95
C HIS A 4 -12.75 23.54 -3.15
N GLY A 5 -11.97 23.19 -4.17
CA GLY A 5 -10.53 22.99 -4.19
C GLY A 5 -10.22 21.52 -3.92
N HIS A 6 -10.59 20.62 -4.84
CA HIS A 6 -9.87 19.36 -5.06
C HIS A 6 -10.21 18.79 -6.44
N ASP A 7 -9.79 19.52 -7.47
CA ASP A 7 -9.29 18.86 -8.66
C ASP A 7 -7.98 18.17 -8.25
N ARG A 8 -8.06 16.90 -7.84
CA ARG A 8 -6.86 16.12 -7.52
C ARG A 8 -7.14 14.64 -7.71
N ARG A 9 -6.91 14.21 -8.95
CA ARG A 9 -6.27 12.96 -9.38
C ARG A 9 -7.01 12.35 -10.58
N ASP A 10 -6.64 12.81 -11.76
CA ASP A 10 -6.35 11.89 -12.86
C ASP A 10 -5.21 10.96 -12.41
N MET A 11 -5.50 10.01 -11.51
CA MET A 11 -4.65 8.84 -11.35
C MET A 11 -5.23 7.78 -12.26
N ALA A 12 -4.36 7.17 -13.07
CA ALA A 12 -4.61 5.93 -13.78
C ALA A 12 -5.62 5.08 -12.99
N THR A 13 -6.68 4.63 -13.67
CA THR A 13 -7.71 3.74 -13.11
C THR A 13 -7.07 2.77 -12.13
N LYS A 14 -7.24 3.03 -10.83
CA LYS A 14 -6.70 2.16 -9.78
C LYS A 14 -7.29 0.78 -10.01
N GLU A 15 -6.43 -0.24 -9.98
CA GLU A 15 -6.84 -1.60 -10.31
C GLU A 15 -7.83 -2.16 -9.28
N PHE A 16 -7.78 -1.66 -8.04
CA PHE A 16 -8.69 -1.99 -6.95
C PHE A 16 -8.79 -0.84 -5.93
N GLU A 17 -9.71 -0.97 -4.98
CA GLU A 17 -10.04 0.07 -3.99
C GLU A 17 -8.90 0.31 -2.97
N GLU A 18 -8.73 1.55 -2.53
CA GLU A 18 -7.83 1.85 -1.39
C GLU A 18 -8.41 1.24 -0.08
N LEU A 19 -7.54 0.86 0.86
CA LEU A 19 -7.97 0.48 2.21
C LEU A 19 -8.75 1.65 2.80
N SER A 20 -9.99 1.38 3.21
CA SER A 20 -10.85 2.37 3.82
C SER A 20 -10.33 2.79 5.18
N LEU A 21 -10.56 4.05 5.57
CA LEU A 21 -10.15 4.58 6.87
C LEU A 21 -10.72 3.76 8.05
N ASP A 22 -11.96 3.31 7.93
CA ASP A 22 -12.63 2.44 8.92
C ASP A 22 -12.24 0.95 8.80
N GLY A 23 -11.50 0.59 7.75
CA GLY A 23 -11.03 -0.78 7.55
C GLY A 23 -12.11 -1.80 7.13
N HIS A 24 -13.35 -1.38 6.87
CA HIS A 24 -14.44 -2.30 6.52
C HIS A 24 -14.17 -3.18 5.28
N ASN A 25 -13.31 -2.72 4.36
CA ASN A 25 -12.92 -3.45 3.14
C ASN A 25 -11.61 -4.24 3.28
N TYR A 26 -11.05 -4.36 4.50
CA TYR A 26 -9.74 -4.99 4.75
C TYR A 26 -9.58 -6.39 4.14
N PRO A 27 -10.53 -7.35 4.26
CA PRO A 27 -10.34 -8.68 3.71
C PRO A 27 -10.15 -8.70 2.19
N THR A 28 -10.91 -7.88 1.47
CA THR A 28 -10.81 -7.73 0.02
C THR A 28 -9.51 -7.02 -0.36
N TRP A 29 -9.24 -5.88 0.29
CA TRP A 29 -8.03 -5.10 0.07
C TRP A 29 -6.74 -5.91 0.29
N ALA A 30 -6.68 -6.69 1.37
CA ALA A 30 -5.53 -7.52 1.69
C ALA A 30 -5.26 -8.54 0.58
N SER A 31 -6.32 -9.20 0.08
CA SER A 31 -6.22 -10.16 -1.02
C SER A 31 -5.72 -9.50 -2.30
N ASP A 32 -6.25 -8.33 -2.66
CA ASP A 32 -5.82 -7.59 -3.86
C ASP A 32 -4.35 -7.14 -3.79
N ILE A 33 -3.91 -6.71 -2.60
CA ILE A 33 -2.51 -6.35 -2.33
C ILE A 33 -1.58 -7.56 -2.43
N GLU A 34 -1.97 -8.71 -1.86
CA GLU A 34 -1.21 -9.94 -1.96
C GLU A 34 -1.06 -10.39 -3.42
N ILE A 35 -2.14 -10.33 -4.21
CA ILE A 35 -2.10 -10.63 -5.65
C ILE A 35 -1.15 -9.68 -6.36
N THR A 36 -1.24 -8.38 -6.08
CA THR A 36 -0.36 -7.36 -6.68
C THR A 36 1.11 -7.63 -6.38
N PHE A 37 1.45 -7.96 -5.12
CA PHE A 37 2.82 -8.27 -4.74
C PHE A 37 3.33 -9.57 -5.37
N ALA A 38 2.49 -10.58 -5.49
CA ALA A 38 2.82 -11.81 -6.20
C ALA A 38 3.09 -11.54 -7.68
N SER A 39 2.23 -10.75 -8.34
CA SER A 39 2.39 -10.34 -9.74
C SER A 39 3.66 -9.51 -9.98
N CYS A 40 4.07 -8.69 -9.01
CA CYS A 40 5.32 -7.93 -9.07
C CYS A 40 6.57 -8.73 -8.64
N GLY A 41 6.44 -9.98 -8.19
CA GLY A 41 7.57 -10.79 -7.72
C GLY A 41 8.18 -10.33 -6.39
N ILE A 42 7.40 -9.58 -5.58
CA ILE A 42 7.84 -8.99 -4.31
C ILE A 42 7.09 -9.52 -3.08
N ILE A 43 6.26 -10.56 -3.24
CA ILE A 43 5.47 -11.16 -2.14
C ILE A 43 6.33 -11.60 -0.93
N ASP A 44 7.57 -12.02 -1.18
CA ASP A 44 8.56 -12.36 -0.16
C ASP A 44 8.85 -11.19 0.82
N ALA A 45 8.61 -9.94 0.41
CA ALA A 45 8.79 -8.78 1.28
C ALA A 45 7.76 -8.69 2.42
N ILE A 46 6.62 -9.38 2.31
CA ILE A 46 5.60 -9.46 3.36
C ILE A 46 5.50 -10.85 4.00
N ALA A 47 6.32 -11.80 3.55
CA ALA A 47 6.36 -13.13 4.12
C ALA A 47 6.96 -13.10 5.54
N ALA A 48 6.52 -14.03 6.39
CA ALA A 48 7.13 -14.19 7.71
C ALA A 48 8.64 -14.46 7.57
N PRO A 49 9.50 -13.78 8.36
CA PRO A 49 10.93 -13.98 8.27
C PRO A 49 11.28 -15.44 8.61
N ILE A 50 11.96 -16.12 7.68
CA ILE A 50 12.49 -17.45 7.91
C ILE A 50 13.92 -17.28 8.42
N THR A 51 14.24 -17.90 9.57
CA THR A 51 15.55 -17.80 10.26
C THR A 51 16.77 -18.07 9.38
N SER A 52 16.61 -18.74 8.24
CA SER A 52 17.67 -19.11 7.30
C SER A 52 17.53 -18.48 5.90
N ALA A 53 16.56 -17.59 5.68
CA ALA A 53 16.41 -16.91 4.40
C ALA A 53 17.36 -15.72 4.29
N ASN A 54 17.75 -15.42 3.05
CA ASN A 54 18.43 -14.15 2.77
C ASN A 54 17.52 -12.99 3.15
N PRO A 55 18.07 -11.89 3.69
CA PRO A 55 17.28 -10.70 3.97
C PRO A 55 16.67 -10.16 2.67
N VAL A 56 15.43 -9.69 2.76
CA VAL A 56 14.76 -8.98 1.67
C VAL A 56 15.60 -7.77 1.29
N ASN A 57 16.00 -7.66 0.02
CA ASN A 57 16.78 -6.52 -0.47
C ASN A 57 15.97 -5.22 -0.42
N ASP A 58 16.64 -4.09 -0.21
CA ASP A 58 16.02 -2.77 -0.05
C ASP A 58 15.18 -2.34 -1.25
N VAL A 59 15.53 -2.79 -2.46
CA VAL A 59 14.71 -2.55 -3.66
C VAL A 59 13.31 -3.16 -3.51
N LYS A 60 13.21 -4.40 -3.01
CA LYS A 60 11.91 -5.04 -2.80
C LYS A 60 11.13 -4.36 -1.69
N LYS A 61 11.79 -4.00 -0.57
CA LYS A 61 11.16 -3.26 0.54
C LYS A 61 10.58 -1.92 0.06
N ASN A 62 11.36 -1.15 -0.69
CA ASN A 62 10.93 0.15 -1.18
C ASN A 62 9.78 0.03 -2.20
N ALA A 63 9.81 -0.98 -3.07
CA ALA A 63 8.71 -1.26 -3.99
C ALA A 63 7.42 -1.64 -3.25
N THR A 64 7.51 -2.50 -2.23
CA THR A 64 6.38 -2.87 -1.36
C THR A 64 5.79 -1.63 -0.65
N LEU A 65 6.64 -0.81 -0.03
CA LEU A 65 6.20 0.43 0.64
C LEU A 65 5.54 1.41 -0.33
N PHE A 66 6.11 1.56 -1.53
CA PHE A 66 5.55 2.43 -2.57
C PHE A 66 4.14 1.97 -2.98
N LEU A 67 3.95 0.67 -3.24
CA LEU A 67 2.65 0.12 -3.59
C LEU A 67 1.63 0.25 -2.46
N LEU A 68 2.02 -0.04 -1.21
CA LEU A 68 1.15 0.19 -0.05
C LEU A 68 0.67 1.65 0.01
N ARG A 69 1.58 2.61 -0.22
CA ARG A 69 1.24 4.04 -0.23
C ARG A 69 0.25 4.43 -1.34
N LEU A 70 0.19 3.69 -2.45
CA LEU A 70 -0.79 3.94 -3.50
C LEU A 70 -2.19 3.45 -3.14
N TYR A 71 -2.28 2.44 -2.26
CA TYR A 71 -3.50 1.69 -2.00
C TYR A 71 -4.01 1.79 -0.55
N ILE A 72 -3.48 2.67 0.30
CA ILE A 72 -4.10 2.99 1.60
C ILE A 72 -4.81 4.34 1.59
N HIS A 73 -5.78 4.56 2.47
CA HIS A 73 -6.42 5.86 2.67
C HIS A 73 -5.39 6.97 2.95
N GLU A 74 -5.68 8.20 2.54
CA GLU A 74 -4.72 9.31 2.71
C GLU A 74 -4.44 9.68 4.17
N ASP A 75 -5.46 9.67 5.03
CA ASP A 75 -5.27 9.87 6.47
C ASP A 75 -4.37 8.81 7.12
N LEU A 76 -4.44 7.55 6.66
CA LEU A 76 -3.56 6.48 7.14
C LEU A 76 -2.09 6.72 6.73
N LYS A 77 -1.83 7.44 5.63
CA LYS A 77 -0.45 7.79 5.20
C LYS A 77 0.20 8.79 6.14
N GLN A 78 -0.60 9.64 6.81
CA GLN A 78 -0.07 10.64 7.74
C GLN A 78 0.47 9.97 9.01
N GLU A 79 -0.14 8.87 9.47
CA GLU A 79 0.36 8.11 10.63
C GLU A 79 1.78 7.60 10.39
N TYR A 80 2.04 6.99 9.23
CA TYR A 80 3.38 6.50 8.85
C TYR A 80 4.45 7.59 8.65
N LEU A 81 4.06 8.85 8.39
CA LEU A 81 5.02 9.96 8.21
C LEU A 81 5.39 10.63 9.54
N MET A 82 4.62 10.39 10.60
CA MET A 82 4.85 10.91 11.94
C MET A 82 5.72 9.96 12.79
N GLU A 83 5.87 8.70 12.37
CA GLU A 83 6.84 7.75 12.93
C GLU A 83 8.26 8.11 12.46
N ARG A 84 8.92 9.03 13.17
CA ARG A 84 10.36 9.32 13.06
C ARG A 84 11.10 8.88 14.31
#